data_AF-A0A158L381-F1
#
_entry.id   AF-A0A158L381-F1
#
_cell.length_a   1.000
_cell.length_b   1.000
_cell.length_c   1.000
_cell.angle_alpha   90.00
_cell.angle_beta   90.00
_cell.angle_gamma   90.00
#
_symmetry.space_group_name_H-M   'P 1'
#
loop_
_entity.id
_entity.type
_entity.pdbx_description
1 polymer ?
#
loop_
_entity_poly.entity_id
_entity_poly.type
_entity_poly.pdbx_seq_one_letter_code
_entity_poly.pdbx_strand_id
1 'polypeptide(L)' 'MHPSAVRMGNAFVARVIVRKKEGEVNSLGNLGIFASRAAAVQFAIRSGIAFVDDRPLPAAPFQRTDAYSQER' A
#
# COMPACT_ATOMS: atom_id res chain seq x y z
N MET A 1 1.23 8.45 -9.00
CA MET A 1 0.95 7.23 -8.21
C MET A 1 -0.42 6.67 -8.58
N HIS A 2 -0.67 5.38 -8.37
CA HIS A 2 -1.96 4.73 -8.60
C HIS A 2 -2.37 3.91 -7.37
N PRO A 3 -3.25 4.45 -6.50
CA PRO A 3 -3.78 3.74 -5.35
C PRO A 3 -4.92 2.80 -5.76
N SER A 4 -4.93 1.59 -5.19
CA SER A 4 -5.94 0.58 -5.46
C SER A 4 -6.20 -0.28 -4.22
N ALA A 5 -7.29 -1.04 -4.27
CA ALA A 5 -7.62 -2.02 -3.24
C ALA A 5 -8.05 -3.33 -3.91
N VAL A 6 -7.50 -4.43 -3.42
CA VAL A 6 -7.77 -5.79 -3.92
C VAL A 6 -8.58 -6.54 -2.88
N ARG A 7 -9.69 -7.17 -3.28
CA ARG A 7 -10.48 -8.01 -2.38
C ARG A 7 -9.75 -9.35 -2.19
N MET A 8 -9.53 -9.74 -0.93
CA MET A 8 -8.96 -11.02 -0.52
C MET A 8 -9.90 -11.67 0.49
N GLY A 9 -10.74 -12.59 0.02
CA GLY A 9 -11.83 -13.18 0.80
C GLY A 9 -12.83 -12.11 1.28
N ASN A 10 -12.92 -11.95 2.60
CA ASN A 10 -13.82 -11.00 3.26
C ASN A 10 -13.14 -9.66 3.59
N ALA A 11 -11.90 -9.46 3.16
CA ALA A 11 -11.13 -8.24 3.42
C ALA A 11 -10.66 -7.57 2.12
N PHE A 12 -10.15 -6.36 2.26
CA PHE A 12 -9.58 -5.55 1.20
C PHE A 12 -8.14 -5.17 1.55
N VAL A 13 -7.21 -5.47 0.65
CA VAL A 13 -5.79 -5.15 0.78
C VAL A 13 -5.51 -3.84 0.06
N ALA A 14 -4.95 -2.87 0.79
CA ALA A 14 -4.50 -1.61 0.25
C ALA A 14 -3.20 -1.80 -0.55
N ARG A 15 -3.14 -1.25 -1.77
CA ARG A 15 -1.96 -1.31 -2.65
C ARG A 15 -1.74 0.03 -3.31
N VAL A 16 -0.48 0.41 -3.53
CA VAL A 16 -0.14 1.59 -4.32
C VAL A 16 1.03 1.31 -5.24
N ILE A 17 0.91 1.78 -6.47
CA ILE A 17 1.97 1.75 -7.47
C ILE A 17 2.50 3.18 -7.65
N VAL A 18 3.79 3.36 -7.43
CA VAL A 18 4.46 4.65 -7.62
C VAL A 18 5.39 4.52 -8.83
N ARG A 19 5.12 5.32 -9.86
CA ARG A 19 5.99 5.39 -11.06
C ARG A 19 6.97 6.55 -10.87
N LYS A 20 8.26 6.28 -11.02
CA LYS A 20 9.30 7.32 -11.08
C LYS A 20 9.40 7.87 -12.51
N LYS A 21 10.00 9.07 -12.65
CA LYS A 21 10.17 9.76 -13.94
C LYS A 21 11.01 8.98 -14.95
N GLU A 22 11.89 8.10 -14.49
CA GLU A 22 12.73 7.24 -15.35
C GLU A 22 12.03 5.96 -15.84
N GLY A 23 10.70 5.85 -15.66
CA GLY A 23 9.94 4.68 -16.09
C GLY A 23 10.00 3.50 -15.11
N GLU A 24 10.83 3.58 -14.06
CA GLU A 24 10.87 2.58 -12.99
C GLU A 24 9.53 2.59 -12.20
N VAL A 25 8.87 1.43 -12.17
CA VAL A 25 7.63 1.22 -11.45
C VAL A 25 7.95 0.58 -10.10
N ASN A 26 7.88 1.36 -9.03
CA ASN A 26 8.01 0.87 -7.67
C ASN A 26 6.60 0.53 -7.13
N SER A 27 6.34 -0.76 -6.94
CA SER A 27 5.14 -1.23 -6.24
C SER A 27 5.45 -1.31 -4.75
N LEU A 28 4.75 -0.56 -3.89
CA LEU A 28 4.95 -0.62 -2.42
C LEU A 28 4.35 -1.88 -1.78
N GLY A 29 4.06 -2.91 -2.59
CA GLY A 29 3.49 -4.16 -2.13
C GLY A 29 2.10 -4.01 -1.53
N ASN A 30 1.81 -4.87 -0.54
CA ASN A 30 0.58 -4.86 0.23
C ASN A 30 0.78 -3.98 1.46
N LEU A 31 0.03 -2.88 1.54
CA LEU A 31 0.22 -1.85 2.56
C LEU A 31 -0.53 -2.12 3.86
N GLY A 32 -1.63 -2.87 3.81
CA GLY A 32 -2.47 -3.15 4.97
C GLY A 32 -3.80 -3.81 4.59
N ILE A 33 -4.49 -4.38 5.59
CA ILE A 33 -5.77 -5.09 5.43
C ILE A 33 -6.89 -4.28 6.08
N PHE A 34 -8.03 -4.19 5.38
CA PHE A 34 -9.20 -3.42 5.80
C PHE A 34 -10.49 -4.18 5.54
N ALA A 35 -11.50 -3.97 6.39
CA ALA A 35 -12.84 -4.53 6.18
C ALA A 35 -13.61 -3.84 5.03
N SER A 36 -13.15 -2.65 4.60
CA SER A 36 -13.82 -1.84 3.57
C SER A 36 -12.86 -1.47 2.44
N ARG A 37 -13.36 -1.56 1.21
CA ARG A 37 -12.63 -1.10 0.01
C ARG A 37 -12.30 0.39 0.10
N ALA A 38 -13.24 1.21 0.58
CA ALA A 38 -13.04 2.65 0.69
C ALA A 38 -11.92 2.97 1.68
N ALA A 39 -11.89 2.29 2.84
CA ALA A 39 -10.83 2.44 3.82
C ALA A 39 -9.46 2.02 3.26
N ALA A 40 -9.40 0.88 2.55
CA ALA A 40 -8.18 0.41 1.90
C ALA A 40 -7.64 1.41 0.86
N VAL A 41 -8.51 1.97 0.01
CA VAL A 41 -8.09 2.97 -0.99
C VAL A 41 -7.62 4.26 -0.32
N GLN A 42 -8.32 4.76 0.70
CA GLN A 42 -7.93 5.96 1.44
C GLN A 42 -6.58 5.80 2.14
N PHE A 43 -6.30 4.60 2.65
CA PHE A 43 -5.00 4.27 3.21
C PHE A 43 -3.92 4.22 2.13
N ALA A 44 -4.18 3.55 1.00
CA ALA A 44 -3.25 3.49 -0.14
C ALA A 44 -2.89 4.88 -0.69
N ILE A 45 -3.85 5.82 -0.72
CA ILE A 45 -3.60 7.22 -1.09
C ILE A 45 -2.61 7.86 -0.11
N ARG A 46 -2.85 7.74 1.20
CA ARG A 46 -1.99 8.31 2.23
C ARG A 46 -0.58 7.72 2.20
N SER A 47 -0.45 6.41 2.05
CA SER A 47 0.83 5.72 1.89
C SER A 47 1.57 6.17 0.62
N GLY A 48 0.85 6.33 -0.50
CA GLY A 48 1.44 6.83 -1.74
C GLY A 48 1.99 8.24 -1.62
N ILE A 49 1.26 9.14 -0.95
CA ILE A 49 1.72 10.51 -0.68
C ILE A 49 2.95 10.49 0.23
N ALA A 50 2.89 9.74 1.35
CA ALA A 50 4.01 9.63 2.27
C ALA A 50 5.28 9.12 1.57
N PHE A 51 5.17 8.11 0.71
CA PHE A 51 6.30 7.60 -0.07
C PHE A 51 6.85 8.62 -1.07
N VAL A 52 6.00 9.39 -1.75
CA VAL A 52 6.44 10.44 -2.68
C VAL A 52 7.14 11.59 -1.95
N ASP A 53 6.67 11.92 -0.74
CA ASP A 53 7.22 12.99 0.10
C ASP A 53 8.43 12.56 0.95
N ASP A 54 8.93 11.33 0.78
CA ASP A 54 9.99 10.73 1.60
C ASP A 54 9.68 10.76 3.11
N ARG A 55 8.40 10.60 3.46
CA ARG A 55 7.88 10.53 4.82
C ARG A 55 7.64 9.08 5.26
N PRO A 56 7.72 8.78 6.57
CA PRO A 56 7.41 7.45 7.07
C PRO A 56 5.99 7.02 6.68
N LEU A 57 5.85 5.77 6.23
CA LEU A 57 4.55 5.22 5.83
C LEU A 57 3.61 5.15 7.05
N PRO A 58 2.31 5.45 6.86
CA PRO A 58 1.34 5.32 7.94
C PRO A 58 1.26 3.84 8.37
N ALA A 59 1.12 3.61 9.69
CA ALA A 59 0.93 2.28 10.21
C ALA A 59 -0.46 1.75 9.82
N ALA A 60 -0.52 0.53 9.28
CA ALA A 60 -1.78 -0.14 9.03
C ALA A 60 -2.43 -0.57 10.35
N PRO A 61 -3.77 -0.54 10.47
CA PRO A 61 -4.46 -0.98 11.67
C PRO A 61 -4.24 -2.48 11.97
N PHE A 62 -4.01 -3.27 10.92
CA PHE A 62 -3.65 -4.68 11.03
C PHE A 62 -2.45 -4.95 10.12
N GLN A 63 -1.34 -5.39 10.72
CA GLN A 63 -0.17 -5.87 9.99
C GLN A 63 -0.38 -7.35 9.67
N ARG A 64 -0.19 -7.74 8.41
CA ARG A 64 -0.08 -9.17 8.08
C ARG A 64 1.33 -9.61 8.49
N THR A 65 1.44 -10.71 9.24
CA THR A 65 2.70 -11.25 9.79
C THR A 65 3.74 -11.67 8.73
N ASP A 66 3.47 -11.50 7.43
CA ASP A 66 4.43 -11.68 6.34
C ASP A 66 5.48 -10.56 6.21
N ALA A 67 5.66 -9.70 7.23
CA ALA A 67 6.66 -8.63 7.29
C ALA A 67 8.14 -9.11 7.32
N TYR A 68 8.42 -10.41 7.16
CA TYR A 68 9.76 -10.97 7.00
C TYR A 68 9.91 -11.68 5.66
N SER A 69 9.70 -11.00 4.53
CA SER A 69 10.26 -11.41 3.22
C SER A 69 10.08 -10.28 2.21
N GLN A 70 11.01 -9.33 2.23
CA GLN A 70 11.57 -8.72 1.02
C GLN A 70 12.97 -8.22 1.43
N GLU A 71 13.82 -9.17 1.83
CA GLU A 71 15.26 -9.04 1.57
C GLU A 71 15.46 -9.52 0.12
N ARG A 72 16.38 -8.84 -0.59
CA ARG A 72 16.91 -9.04 -1.96
C ARG A 72 16.39 -8.03 -2.99
#